data_AF-A0A969BC35-F1
#
_entry.id   AF-A0A969BC35-F1
#
_cell.length_a   1.000
_cell.length_b   1.000
_cell.length_c   1.000
_cell.angle_alpha   90.00
_cell.angle_beta   90.00
_cell.angle_gamma   90.00
#
_symmetry.space_group_name_H-M   'P 1'
#
loop_
_entity.id
_entity.type
_entity.pdbx_description
1 polymer ?
#
loop_
_entity_poly.entity_id
_entity_poly.type
_entity_poly.pdbx_seq_one_letter_code
_entity_poly.pdbx_strand_id
1 'polypeptide(L)'
;MAIVGDIDFEAAKKQIGKYFGDWKKGPVPTFEYLTPLEPTNNQVVLYNRPEAVQSVIKVGYPVDIKPGSPDEIKAKVMNTVLGGGTYRLFDNLREKHGWTYGAYSSLSSNELVGSFTAYADVRNEVTDSAVAQILFEMKRLAAEPVPKDELQRVKNYLSGSFALSLEKPSTVAGFALNTARYGLPEDYYQNYLKNLEAVTAEDVLAMAQKYIKPGNAYIFVVGNGHEVAEKLQPFSNAGSLKYIDENGNFYFPENTKKELPTGVKAEDVLKRYVDAVGGAKTYKKMKTLSMELSMNFSGMKFGVTNIYQNEGLKFATIVTNGSDVLETKVYNGEKAWVKSPAGIQDMQRPETQRMKLQSAYITELYLTDLNISTEIVGLETVNGQDHYKLKFSYPNEDYSYEYYNAGTGLKGKTEYFSGGAMHVVEYANYKEKDGITYPTTINQLAQEHSINMTVMNVEVNGEVDAGLFRQQ
;
A
#
# COMPACT_ATOMS: atom_id res chain seq x y z
N MET A 1 -27.79 -28.98 4.42
CA MET A 1 -28.21 -29.31 5.80
C MET A 1 -27.60 -30.65 6.15
N ALA A 2 -27.12 -30.82 7.39
CA ALA A 2 -26.62 -32.09 7.91
C ALA A 2 -27.30 -32.37 9.26
N ILE A 3 -27.63 -33.64 9.53
CA ILE A 3 -28.24 -34.10 10.78
C ILE A 3 -27.36 -35.24 11.30
N VAL A 4 -26.90 -35.11 12.55
CA VAL A 4 -26.04 -36.11 13.21
C VAL A 4 -26.51 -36.24 14.66
N GLY A 5 -26.75 -37.47 15.11
CA GLY A 5 -27.20 -37.77 16.46
C GLY A 5 -27.89 -39.13 16.51
N ASP A 6 -28.55 -39.41 17.64
CA ASP A 6 -29.38 -40.60 17.84
C ASP A 6 -30.73 -40.46 17.12
N ILE A 7 -30.70 -40.60 15.80
CA ILE A 7 -31.87 -40.48 14.93
C ILE A 7 -31.70 -41.34 13.69
N ASP A 8 -32.76 -42.05 13.28
CA ASP A 8 -32.78 -42.78 12.02
C ASP A 8 -33.20 -41.88 10.84
N PHE A 9 -32.94 -42.38 9.63
CA PHE A 9 -33.22 -41.65 8.39
C PHE A 9 -34.71 -41.29 8.21
N GLU A 10 -35.63 -42.19 8.56
CA GLU A 10 -37.06 -41.98 8.36
C GLU A 10 -37.62 -40.95 9.35
N ALA A 11 -37.17 -40.98 10.59
CA ALA A 11 -37.46 -39.97 11.61
C ALA A 11 -36.93 -38.59 11.18
N ALA A 12 -35.69 -38.52 10.70
CA ALA A 12 -35.10 -37.27 10.21
C ALA A 12 -35.88 -36.72 9.00
N LYS A 13 -36.19 -37.57 8.01
CA LYS A 13 -36.96 -37.21 6.82
C LYS A 13 -38.35 -36.70 7.17
N LYS A 14 -39.04 -37.33 8.12
CA LYS A 14 -40.35 -36.88 8.63
C LYS A 14 -40.27 -35.49 9.25
N GLN A 15 -39.26 -35.22 10.09
CA GLN A 15 -39.10 -33.89 10.70
C GLN A 15 -38.75 -32.83 9.65
N ILE A 16 -37.86 -33.14 8.70
CA ILE A 16 -37.53 -32.21 7.60
C ILE A 16 -38.79 -31.90 6.78
N GLY A 17 -39.56 -32.91 6.40
CA GLY A 17 -40.81 -32.72 5.67
C GLY A 17 -41.80 -31.84 6.43
N LYS A 18 -41.93 -32.04 7.75
CA LYS A 18 -42.80 -31.23 8.61
C LYS A 18 -42.40 -29.76 8.68
N TYR A 19 -41.11 -29.46 8.84
CA TYR A 19 -40.64 -28.10 9.12
C TYR A 19 -40.18 -27.34 7.87
N PHE A 20 -39.73 -28.04 6.84
CA PHE A 20 -39.16 -27.44 5.62
C PHE A 20 -39.92 -27.84 4.33
N GLY A 21 -40.94 -28.70 4.41
CA GLY A 21 -41.68 -29.18 3.23
C GLY A 21 -42.40 -28.07 2.46
N ASP A 22 -42.79 -26.99 3.16
CA ASP A 22 -43.44 -25.84 2.54
C ASP A 22 -42.45 -24.83 1.93
N TRP A 23 -41.14 -25.04 2.10
CA TRP A 23 -40.12 -24.13 1.57
C TRP A 23 -40.15 -24.13 0.04
N LYS A 24 -40.47 -22.97 -0.54
CA LYS A 24 -40.47 -22.77 -1.99
C LYS A 24 -39.09 -22.38 -2.50
N LYS A 25 -38.73 -22.90 -3.67
CA LYS A 25 -37.55 -22.45 -4.42
C LYS A 25 -37.70 -20.97 -4.77
N GLY A 26 -36.71 -20.16 -4.44
CA GLY A 26 -36.61 -18.76 -4.84
C GLY A 26 -35.46 -18.53 -5.81
N PRO A 27 -35.43 -17.39 -6.51
CA PRO A 27 -34.23 -16.93 -7.22
C PRO A 27 -33.12 -16.67 -6.19
N VAL A 28 -31.94 -17.27 -6.41
CA VAL A 28 -30.74 -17.02 -5.61
C VAL A 28 -29.84 -16.07 -6.40
N PRO A 29 -29.57 -14.85 -5.90
CA PRO A 29 -28.70 -13.92 -6.61
C PRO A 29 -27.26 -14.46 -6.67
N THR A 30 -26.61 -14.27 -7.81
CA THR A 30 -25.17 -14.48 -7.97
C THR A 30 -24.48 -13.13 -7.85
N PHE A 31 -23.34 -13.10 -7.18
CA PHE A 31 -22.54 -11.90 -7.01
C PHE A 31 -21.16 -12.14 -7.62
N GLU A 32 -20.67 -11.13 -8.35
CA GLU A 32 -19.28 -11.08 -8.78
C GLU A 32 -18.51 -10.19 -7.80
N TYR A 33 -17.39 -10.72 -7.32
CA TYR A 33 -16.49 -10.01 -6.42
C TYR A 33 -15.15 -9.81 -7.10
N LEU A 34 -14.54 -8.65 -6.88
CA LEU A 34 -13.16 -8.45 -7.27
C LEU A 34 -12.27 -9.32 -6.39
N THR A 35 -11.40 -10.12 -6.99
CA THR A 35 -10.38 -10.88 -6.26
C THR A 35 -9.35 -9.90 -5.69
N PRO A 36 -9.13 -9.87 -4.36
CA PRO A 36 -8.09 -9.05 -3.77
C PRO A 36 -6.72 -9.39 -4.36
N LEU A 37 -5.98 -8.38 -4.79
CA LEU A 37 -4.63 -8.57 -5.29
C LEU A 37 -3.66 -8.81 -4.14
N GLU A 38 -2.73 -9.72 -4.35
CA GLU A 38 -1.58 -9.90 -3.47
C GLU A 38 -0.64 -8.68 -3.58
N PRO A 39 0.00 -8.26 -2.47
CA PRO A 39 0.97 -7.19 -2.54
C PRO A 39 2.24 -7.64 -3.30
N THR A 40 2.82 -6.75 -4.12
CA THR A 40 4.04 -7.05 -4.89
C THR A 40 5.33 -6.99 -4.05
N ASN A 41 5.24 -6.42 -2.85
CA ASN A 41 6.31 -6.21 -1.90
C ASN A 41 5.77 -6.15 -0.46
N ASN A 42 6.65 -6.09 0.53
CA ASN A 42 6.24 -5.85 1.91
C ASN A 42 5.76 -4.41 2.07
N GLN A 43 4.54 -4.24 2.58
CA GLN A 43 3.94 -2.95 2.89
C GLN A 43 3.66 -2.89 4.38
N VAL A 44 4.27 -1.93 5.07
CA VAL A 44 4.02 -1.75 6.50
C VAL A 44 2.90 -0.75 6.70
N VAL A 45 1.89 -1.16 7.46
CA VAL A 45 0.70 -0.35 7.77
C VAL A 45 0.60 -0.22 9.29
N LEU A 46 0.67 1.01 9.79
CA LEU A 46 0.65 1.33 11.22
C LEU A 46 -0.63 2.06 11.60
N TYR A 47 -1.36 1.51 12.56
CA TYR A 47 -2.34 2.26 13.34
C TYR A 47 -1.64 2.80 14.58
N ASN A 48 -1.45 4.13 14.62
CA ASN A 48 -0.82 4.80 15.75
C ASN A 48 -1.79 4.85 16.94
N ARG A 49 -1.41 4.18 18.02
CA ARG A 49 -2.10 4.19 19.30
C ARG A 49 -1.13 4.65 20.40
N PRO A 50 -1.01 5.97 20.65
CA PRO A 50 0.04 6.53 21.51
C PRO A 50 0.07 5.96 22.93
N GLU A 51 -1.06 5.54 23.47
CA GLU A 51 -1.19 4.96 24.81
C GLU A 51 -0.89 3.45 24.88
N ALA A 52 -0.62 2.80 23.74
CA ALA A 52 -0.34 1.39 23.68
C ALA A 52 1.07 1.08 24.20
N VAL A 53 1.16 0.27 25.26
CA VAL A 53 2.42 -0.25 25.82
C VAL A 53 2.93 -1.51 25.10
N GLN A 54 2.12 -2.04 24.18
CA GLN A 54 2.43 -3.22 23.38
C GLN A 54 1.98 -2.99 21.93
N SER A 55 2.68 -3.65 21.01
CA SER A 55 2.35 -3.69 19.60
C SER A 55 1.67 -5.01 19.25
N VAL A 56 0.55 -4.93 18.53
CA VAL A 56 -0.12 -6.06 17.88
C VAL A 56 0.39 -6.15 16.45
N ILE A 57 1.03 -7.26 16.10
CA ILE A 57 1.65 -7.46 14.78
C ILE A 57 0.85 -8.52 14.02
N LYS A 58 0.51 -8.22 12.76
CA LYS A 58 -0.04 -9.18 11.79
C LYS A 58 0.69 -9.06 10.47
N VAL A 59 1.25 -10.17 9.99
CA VAL A 59 1.84 -10.30 8.65
C VAL A 59 0.90 -11.18 7.83
N GLY A 60 0.25 -10.63 6.82
CA GLY A 60 -0.78 -11.37 6.08
C GLY A 60 -1.03 -10.87 4.65
N TYR A 61 -1.70 -11.72 3.88
CA TYR A 61 -2.05 -11.49 2.47
C TYR A 61 -3.12 -12.50 2.02
N PRO A 62 -3.91 -12.17 0.98
CA PRO A 62 -4.82 -13.14 0.37
C PRO A 62 -4.03 -14.30 -0.24
N VAL A 63 -4.64 -15.50 -0.26
CA VAL A 63 -4.07 -16.67 -0.93
C VAL A 63 -5.14 -17.38 -1.76
N ASP A 64 -4.74 -17.92 -2.91
CA ASP A 64 -5.59 -18.76 -3.72
C ASP A 64 -5.44 -20.24 -3.31
N ILE A 65 -6.21 -20.64 -2.30
CA ILE A 65 -6.35 -22.04 -1.88
C ILE A 65 -7.83 -22.33 -1.59
N LYS A 66 -8.36 -23.34 -2.27
CA LYS A 66 -9.77 -23.73 -2.16
C LYS A 66 -9.94 -24.97 -1.28
N PRO A 67 -11.08 -25.07 -0.55
CA PRO A 67 -11.43 -26.29 0.15
C PRO A 67 -11.47 -27.48 -0.82
N GLY A 68 -10.94 -28.63 -0.40
CA GLY A 68 -10.85 -29.84 -1.20
C GLY A 68 -9.70 -29.88 -2.21
N SER A 69 -8.90 -28.82 -2.33
CA SER A 69 -7.77 -28.82 -3.25
C SER A 69 -6.73 -29.88 -2.85
N PRO A 70 -5.96 -30.43 -3.80
CA PRO A 70 -4.88 -31.39 -3.51
C PRO A 70 -3.81 -30.86 -2.53
N ASP A 71 -3.72 -29.54 -2.42
CA ASP A 71 -2.75 -28.86 -1.57
C ASP A 71 -3.24 -28.71 -0.12
N GLU A 72 -4.53 -28.81 0.17
CA GLU A 72 -5.12 -28.42 1.46
C GLU A 72 -4.48 -29.14 2.66
N ILE A 73 -4.34 -30.46 2.60
CA ILE A 73 -3.76 -31.25 3.70
C ILE A 73 -2.27 -30.91 3.86
N LYS A 74 -1.52 -30.81 2.75
CA LYS A 74 -0.09 -30.47 2.76
C LYS A 74 0.15 -29.06 3.30
N ALA A 75 -0.68 -28.10 2.86
CA ALA A 75 -0.64 -26.72 3.28
C ALA A 75 -1.00 -26.56 4.76
N LYS A 76 -1.93 -27.37 5.28
CA LYS A 76 -2.24 -27.43 6.71
C LYS A 76 -1.05 -27.91 7.53
N VAL A 77 -0.37 -28.98 7.10
CA VAL A 77 0.87 -29.47 7.74
C VAL A 77 1.94 -28.38 7.73
N MET A 78 2.18 -27.76 6.57
CA MET A 78 3.13 -26.66 6.43
C MET A 78 2.82 -25.49 7.38
N ASN A 79 1.56 -25.04 7.45
CA ASN A 79 1.17 -23.97 8.36
C ASN A 79 1.35 -24.39 9.83
N THR A 80 1.06 -25.64 10.20
CA THR A 80 1.29 -26.12 11.56
C THR A 80 2.77 -26.12 11.92
N VAL A 81 3.67 -26.49 11.01
CA VAL A 81 5.13 -26.34 11.21
C VAL A 81 5.50 -24.89 11.51
N LEU A 82 4.96 -23.93 10.75
CA LEU A 82 5.27 -22.51 10.95
C LEU A 82 4.75 -21.99 12.30
N GLY A 83 3.47 -22.18 12.57
CA GLY A 83 2.81 -21.56 13.72
C GLY A 83 1.33 -21.89 13.90
N GLY A 84 0.78 -22.90 13.22
CA GLY A 84 -0.58 -23.41 13.46
C GLY A 84 -0.77 -24.15 14.79
N GLY A 85 0.17 -23.94 15.72
CA GLY A 85 0.32 -24.52 17.05
C GLY A 85 1.59 -23.92 17.69
N THR A 86 2.04 -24.49 18.81
CA THR A 86 3.28 -24.06 19.48
C THR A 86 4.51 -24.68 18.80
N TYR A 87 4.88 -24.12 17.64
CA TYR A 87 6.02 -24.57 16.81
C TYR A 87 6.94 -23.38 16.47
N ARG A 88 7.53 -23.31 15.27
CA ARG A 88 8.66 -22.39 14.95
C ARG A 88 8.47 -20.95 15.41
N LEU A 89 7.33 -20.32 15.08
CA LEU A 89 7.06 -18.94 15.51
C LEU A 89 6.99 -18.82 17.03
N PHE A 90 6.32 -19.76 17.70
CA PHE A 90 6.21 -19.80 19.14
C PHE A 90 7.58 -20.03 19.79
N ASP A 91 8.31 -21.08 19.38
CA ASP A 91 9.64 -21.41 19.89
C ASP A 91 10.62 -20.25 19.72
N ASN A 92 10.57 -19.56 18.57
CA ASN A 92 11.44 -18.43 18.30
C ASN A 92 11.06 -17.20 19.16
N LEU A 93 9.83 -16.69 19.04
CA LEU A 93 9.46 -15.42 19.70
C LEU A 93 9.17 -15.58 21.20
N ARG A 94 8.59 -16.70 21.64
CA ARG A 94 8.20 -16.95 23.03
C ARG A 94 9.28 -17.66 23.84
N GLU A 95 9.79 -18.79 23.37
CA GLU A 95 10.70 -19.63 24.17
C GLU A 95 12.13 -19.10 24.12
N LYS A 96 12.64 -18.79 22.92
CA LYS A 96 14.01 -18.31 22.74
C LYS A 96 14.18 -16.85 23.14
N HIS A 97 13.24 -15.98 22.78
CA HIS A 97 13.39 -14.53 22.99
C HIS A 97 12.56 -13.93 24.14
N GLY A 98 11.47 -14.58 24.57
CA GLY A 98 10.63 -14.07 25.66
C GLY A 98 9.95 -12.72 25.36
N TRP A 99 9.67 -12.42 24.09
CA TRP A 99 9.12 -11.13 23.66
C TRP A 99 7.59 -11.08 23.72
N THR A 100 6.94 -12.21 23.48
CA THR A 100 5.48 -12.35 23.41
C THR A 100 4.97 -13.35 24.42
N TYR A 101 3.65 -13.42 24.62
CA TYR A 101 2.99 -14.57 25.24
C TYR A 101 2.79 -15.73 24.25
N GLY A 102 2.66 -15.44 22.95
CA GLY A 102 2.57 -16.44 21.91
C GLY A 102 2.63 -15.85 20.51
N ALA A 103 3.20 -16.62 19.57
CA ALA A 103 3.28 -16.27 18.17
C ALA A 103 2.81 -17.45 17.33
N TYR A 104 1.99 -17.18 16.32
CA TYR A 104 1.25 -18.20 15.58
C TYR A 104 1.07 -17.83 14.11
N SER A 105 0.59 -18.79 13.32
CA SER A 105 0.18 -18.60 11.94
C SER A 105 -1.09 -19.36 11.58
N SER A 106 -1.84 -18.80 10.64
CA SER A 106 -3.03 -19.40 10.05
C SER A 106 -2.95 -19.30 8.54
N LEU A 107 -3.27 -20.40 7.87
CA LEU A 107 -3.51 -20.47 6.44
C LEU A 107 -4.92 -21.05 6.26
N SER A 108 -5.84 -20.24 5.75
CA SER A 108 -7.23 -20.65 5.56
C SER A 108 -7.61 -20.68 4.08
N SER A 109 -8.24 -21.77 3.67
CA SER A 109 -8.87 -21.92 2.36
C SER A 109 -10.29 -21.35 2.34
N ASN A 110 -10.70 -20.84 1.19
CA ASN A 110 -12.06 -20.35 0.99
C ASN A 110 -12.51 -20.60 -0.46
N GLU A 111 -13.81 -20.63 -0.69
CA GLU A 111 -14.39 -20.77 -2.03
C GLU A 111 -14.09 -19.57 -2.93
N LEU A 112 -14.07 -18.36 -2.33
CA LEU A 112 -13.79 -17.10 -2.99
C LEU A 112 -12.30 -16.72 -2.89
N VAL A 113 -11.83 -16.38 -1.68
CA VAL A 113 -10.42 -16.04 -1.45
C VAL A 113 -9.96 -16.48 -0.06
N GLY A 114 -8.86 -17.22 0.01
CA GLY A 114 -8.22 -17.61 1.25
C GLY A 114 -7.34 -16.51 1.82
N SER A 115 -6.77 -16.75 2.99
CA SER A 115 -5.79 -15.83 3.59
C SER A 115 -4.70 -16.57 4.36
N PHE A 116 -3.52 -15.95 4.37
CA PHE A 116 -2.44 -16.27 5.29
C PHE A 116 -2.29 -15.15 6.32
N THR A 117 -2.01 -15.50 7.57
CA THR A 117 -1.65 -14.54 8.61
C THR A 117 -0.69 -15.17 9.63
N ALA A 118 0.47 -14.56 9.84
CA ALA A 118 1.33 -14.79 11.01
C ALA A 118 1.20 -13.60 11.97
N TYR A 119 1.21 -13.84 13.28
CA TYR A 119 0.92 -12.79 14.25
C TYR A 119 1.57 -13.03 15.61
N ALA A 120 1.81 -11.93 16.32
CA ALA A 120 2.29 -11.91 17.69
C ALA A 120 1.99 -10.54 18.33
N ASP A 121 1.82 -10.55 19.65
CA ASP A 121 1.70 -9.31 20.45
C ASP A 121 2.96 -9.17 21.31
N VAL A 122 3.65 -8.04 21.21
CA VAL A 122 4.97 -7.82 21.85
C VAL A 122 5.05 -6.44 22.51
N ARG A 123 6.02 -6.25 23.40
CA ARG A 123 6.33 -4.90 23.90
C ARG A 123 6.87 -4.02 22.76
N ASN A 124 6.59 -2.73 22.78
CA ASN A 124 6.96 -1.81 21.70
C ASN A 124 8.47 -1.80 21.40
N GLU A 125 9.32 -2.03 22.39
CA GLU A 125 10.77 -1.92 22.20
C GLU A 125 11.34 -2.99 21.25
N VAL A 126 10.61 -4.10 21.08
CA VAL A 126 11.02 -5.27 20.28
C VAL A 126 10.12 -5.52 19.07
N THR A 127 9.27 -4.57 18.69
CA THR A 127 8.32 -4.70 17.58
C THR A 127 9.00 -4.99 16.25
N ASP A 128 10.06 -4.26 15.92
CA ASP A 128 10.90 -4.46 14.74
C ASP A 128 11.57 -5.84 14.74
N SER A 129 12.13 -6.22 15.88
CA SER A 129 12.80 -7.51 16.07
C SER A 129 11.82 -8.68 15.91
N ALA A 130 10.60 -8.54 16.41
CA ALA A 130 9.53 -9.53 16.25
C ALA A 130 9.09 -9.66 14.78
N VAL A 131 8.89 -8.54 14.06
CA VAL A 131 8.61 -8.56 12.61
C VAL A 131 9.74 -9.27 11.86
N ALA A 132 11.00 -8.94 12.17
CA ALA A 132 12.16 -9.58 11.55
C ALA A 132 12.18 -11.10 11.77
N GLN A 133 11.88 -11.58 12.99
CA GLN A 133 11.85 -13.01 13.30
C GLN A 133 10.67 -13.74 12.65
N ILE A 134 9.49 -13.12 12.55
CA ILE A 134 8.36 -13.68 11.80
C ILE A 134 8.77 -13.89 10.34
N LEU A 135 9.32 -12.86 9.69
CA LEU A 135 9.77 -12.94 8.31
C LEU A 135 10.94 -13.92 8.13
N PHE A 136 11.81 -14.05 9.13
CA PHE A 136 12.90 -15.03 9.13
C PHE A 136 12.37 -16.47 9.11
N GLU A 137 11.44 -16.83 9.99
CA GLU A 137 10.88 -18.20 10.00
C GLU A 137 10.08 -18.51 8.73
N MET A 138 9.37 -17.51 8.19
CA MET A 138 8.71 -17.63 6.89
C MET A 138 9.73 -17.90 5.76
N LYS A 139 10.84 -17.16 5.71
CA LYS A 139 11.91 -17.38 4.72
C LYS A 139 12.54 -18.75 4.87
N ARG A 140 12.85 -19.14 6.11
CA ARG A 140 13.49 -20.42 6.40
C ARG A 140 12.61 -21.59 5.98
N LEU A 141 11.31 -21.54 6.27
CA LEU A 141 10.36 -22.59 5.86
C LEU A 141 10.27 -22.76 4.34
N ALA A 142 10.44 -21.67 3.57
CA ALA A 142 10.43 -21.70 2.11
C ALA A 142 11.82 -22.01 1.48
N ALA A 143 12.89 -22.04 2.27
CA ALA A 143 14.26 -22.19 1.78
C ALA A 143 14.81 -23.62 1.94
N GLU A 144 14.44 -24.33 3.00
CA GLU A 144 14.99 -25.66 3.32
C GLU A 144 13.91 -26.66 3.75
N PRO A 145 14.08 -27.97 3.44
CA PRO A 145 13.18 -29.01 3.93
C PRO A 145 13.11 -29.05 5.46
N VAL A 146 11.92 -29.35 5.98
CA VAL A 146 11.69 -29.52 7.42
C VAL A 146 12.37 -30.81 7.91
N PRO A 147 13.12 -30.79 9.02
CA PRO A 147 13.66 -31.98 9.65
C PRO A 147 12.61 -33.06 9.91
N LYS A 148 13.00 -34.33 9.72
CA LYS A 148 12.06 -35.47 9.82
C LYS A 148 11.39 -35.59 11.19
N ASP A 149 12.13 -35.33 12.26
CA ASP A 149 11.62 -35.37 13.63
C ASP A 149 10.59 -34.25 13.89
N GLU A 150 10.86 -33.04 13.37
CA GLU A 150 9.95 -31.90 13.44
C GLU A 150 8.65 -32.19 12.66
N LEU A 151 8.76 -32.68 11.43
CA LEU A 151 7.61 -33.07 10.62
C LEU A 151 6.76 -34.17 11.31
N GLN A 152 7.41 -35.19 11.88
CA GLN A 152 6.70 -36.26 12.54
C GLN A 152 5.95 -35.77 13.80
N ARG A 153 6.54 -34.84 14.58
CA ARG A 153 5.85 -34.21 15.72
C ARG A 153 4.57 -33.49 15.26
N VAL A 154 4.64 -32.73 14.18
CA VAL A 154 3.49 -32.02 13.60
C VAL A 154 2.41 -33.00 13.12
N LYS A 155 2.79 -34.07 12.40
CA LYS A 155 1.86 -35.10 11.93
C LYS A 155 1.15 -35.80 13.10
N ASN A 156 1.89 -36.16 14.15
CA ASN A 156 1.33 -36.78 15.34
C ASN A 156 0.32 -35.84 16.03
N TYR A 157 0.65 -34.55 16.16
CA TYR A 157 -0.26 -33.55 16.72
C TYR A 157 -1.54 -33.41 15.90
N LEU A 158 -1.44 -33.33 14.57
CA LEU A 158 -2.60 -33.21 13.69
C LEU A 158 -3.48 -34.47 13.71
N SER A 159 -2.86 -35.66 13.70
CA SER A 159 -3.57 -36.94 13.80
C SER A 159 -4.31 -37.08 15.12
N GLY A 160 -3.66 -36.76 16.24
CA GLY A 160 -4.29 -36.77 17.57
C GLY A 160 -5.42 -35.74 17.69
N SER A 161 -5.20 -34.53 17.20
CA SER A 161 -6.22 -33.47 17.18
C SER A 161 -7.43 -33.87 16.34
N PHE A 162 -7.22 -34.54 15.21
CA PHE A 162 -8.30 -35.07 14.38
C PHE A 162 -9.10 -36.13 15.14
N ALA A 163 -8.43 -37.13 15.74
CA ALA A 163 -9.11 -38.18 16.50
C ALA A 163 -9.98 -37.61 17.64
N LEU A 164 -9.44 -36.67 18.43
CA LEU A 164 -10.18 -35.99 19.49
C LEU A 164 -11.37 -35.17 18.96
N SER A 165 -11.23 -34.57 17.76
CA SER A 165 -12.32 -33.80 17.17
C SER A 165 -13.56 -34.64 16.82
N LEU A 166 -13.39 -35.93 16.55
CA LEU A 166 -14.48 -36.85 16.19
C LEU A 166 -15.43 -37.15 17.34
N GLU A 167 -15.03 -36.88 18.59
CA GLU A 167 -15.90 -37.03 19.77
C GLU A 167 -17.09 -36.04 19.74
N LYS A 168 -16.99 -34.96 18.95
CA LYS A 168 -18.04 -33.95 18.83
C LYS A 168 -18.94 -34.25 17.61
N PRO A 169 -20.24 -34.50 17.80
CA PRO A 169 -21.18 -34.73 16.69
C PRO A 169 -21.22 -33.59 15.65
N SER A 170 -20.98 -32.36 16.10
CA SER A 170 -20.91 -31.18 15.21
C SER A 170 -19.75 -31.25 14.22
N THR A 171 -18.63 -31.90 14.57
CA THR A 171 -17.51 -32.13 13.65
C THR A 171 -17.95 -33.02 12.49
N VAL A 172 -18.62 -34.13 12.79
CA VAL A 172 -19.13 -35.07 11.78
C VAL A 172 -20.20 -34.43 10.90
N ALA A 173 -21.07 -33.60 11.48
CA ALA A 173 -22.04 -32.81 10.72
C ALA A 173 -21.34 -31.82 9.78
N GLY A 174 -20.26 -31.19 10.23
CA GLY A 174 -19.42 -30.32 9.43
C GLY A 174 -18.77 -31.03 8.24
N PHE A 175 -18.30 -32.27 8.43
CA PHE A 175 -17.75 -33.09 7.34
C PHE A 175 -18.81 -33.35 6.27
N ALA A 176 -19.98 -33.84 6.65
CA ALA A 176 -21.08 -34.07 5.70
C ALA A 176 -21.47 -32.80 4.96
N LEU A 177 -21.54 -31.67 5.66
CA LEU A 177 -21.88 -30.38 5.07
C LEU A 177 -20.80 -29.90 4.08
N ASN A 178 -19.52 -30.02 4.44
CA ASN A 178 -18.40 -29.59 3.60
C ASN A 178 -18.23 -30.52 2.38
N THR A 179 -18.41 -31.83 2.53
CA THR A 179 -18.41 -32.77 1.41
C THR A 179 -19.46 -32.37 0.37
N ALA A 180 -20.69 -32.10 0.81
CA ALA A 180 -21.74 -31.65 -0.10
C ALA A 180 -21.52 -30.24 -0.66
N ARG A 181 -21.05 -29.31 0.19
CA ARG A 181 -20.86 -27.89 -0.18
C ARG A 181 -19.75 -27.69 -1.19
N TYR A 182 -18.64 -28.40 -1.02
CA TYR A 182 -17.43 -28.23 -1.83
C TYR A 182 -17.23 -29.36 -2.85
N GLY A 183 -18.17 -30.31 -2.94
CA GLY A 183 -18.08 -31.43 -3.89
C GLY A 183 -16.87 -32.34 -3.62
N LEU A 184 -16.56 -32.59 -2.35
CA LEU A 184 -15.41 -33.43 -1.99
C LEU A 184 -15.69 -34.90 -2.33
N PRO A 185 -14.64 -35.71 -2.56
CA PRO A 185 -14.78 -37.17 -2.62
C PRO A 185 -15.48 -37.72 -1.36
N GLU A 186 -16.35 -38.71 -1.52
CA GLU A 186 -17.09 -39.32 -0.41
C GLU A 186 -16.15 -39.88 0.68
N ASP A 187 -14.98 -40.34 0.28
CA ASP A 187 -13.94 -40.91 1.13
C ASP A 187 -12.90 -39.89 1.62
N TYR A 188 -13.08 -38.58 1.35
CA TYR A 188 -12.11 -37.54 1.69
C TYR A 188 -11.70 -37.56 3.17
N TYR A 189 -12.68 -37.56 4.07
CA TYR A 189 -12.43 -37.58 5.52
C TYR A 189 -12.03 -38.96 6.04
N GLN A 190 -12.46 -40.05 5.37
CA GLN A 190 -12.02 -41.41 5.70
C GLN A 190 -10.53 -41.60 5.42
N ASN A 191 -10.05 -41.03 4.31
CA ASN A 191 -8.66 -41.05 3.91
C ASN A 191 -7.82 -39.94 4.55
N TYR A 192 -8.37 -39.07 5.40
CA TYR A 192 -7.66 -37.92 5.95
C TYR A 192 -6.36 -38.32 6.65
N LEU A 193 -6.41 -39.27 7.58
CA LEU A 193 -5.22 -39.71 8.32
C LEU A 193 -4.18 -40.38 7.42
N LYS A 194 -4.62 -41.13 6.40
CA LYS A 194 -3.75 -41.74 5.39
C LYS A 194 -3.03 -40.65 4.57
N ASN A 195 -3.77 -39.65 4.12
CA ASN A 195 -3.23 -38.54 3.33
C ASN A 195 -2.31 -37.64 4.15
N LEU A 196 -2.65 -37.41 5.43
CA LEU A 196 -1.82 -36.70 6.39
C LEU A 196 -0.49 -37.44 6.63
N GLU A 197 -0.55 -38.76 6.80
CA GLU A 197 0.66 -39.57 7.02
C GLU A 197 1.56 -39.65 5.78
N ALA A 198 1.00 -39.48 4.58
CA ALA A 198 1.75 -39.48 3.33
C ALA A 198 2.51 -38.16 3.07
N VAL A 199 2.27 -37.09 3.84
CA VAL A 199 2.93 -35.79 3.62
C VAL A 199 4.43 -35.90 3.91
N THR A 200 5.23 -35.48 2.92
CA THR A 200 6.70 -35.48 2.96
C THR A 200 7.29 -34.11 3.32
N ALA A 201 8.59 -34.04 3.61
CA ALA A 201 9.27 -32.75 3.85
C ALA A 201 9.34 -31.91 2.57
N GLU A 202 9.46 -32.58 1.42
CA GLU A 202 9.45 -31.99 0.09
C GLU A 202 8.08 -31.39 -0.24
N ASP A 203 6.98 -32.06 0.13
CA ASP A 203 5.64 -31.48 0.02
C ASP A 203 5.51 -30.20 0.85
N VAL A 204 6.02 -30.21 2.09
CA VAL A 204 5.97 -29.03 2.96
C VAL A 204 6.78 -27.87 2.37
N LEU A 205 7.98 -28.13 1.85
CA LEU A 205 8.79 -27.12 1.18
C LEU A 205 8.08 -26.57 -0.07
N ALA A 206 7.49 -27.44 -0.89
CA ALA A 206 6.73 -27.01 -2.07
C ALA A 206 5.53 -26.12 -1.70
N MET A 207 4.80 -26.46 -0.64
CA MET A 207 3.70 -25.62 -0.13
C MET A 207 4.21 -24.30 0.44
N ALA A 208 5.35 -24.31 1.13
CA ALA A 208 5.95 -23.10 1.67
C ALA A 208 6.38 -22.15 0.54
N GLN A 209 7.04 -22.66 -0.50
CA GLN A 209 7.40 -21.87 -1.69
C GLN A 209 6.19 -21.31 -2.43
N LYS A 210 5.07 -22.05 -2.43
CA LYS A 210 3.83 -21.64 -3.10
C LYS A 210 3.04 -20.59 -2.30
N TYR A 211 2.92 -20.76 -0.99
CA TYR A 211 1.96 -20.00 -0.16
C TYR A 211 2.61 -19.07 0.88
N ILE A 212 3.88 -19.26 1.22
CA ILE A 212 4.60 -18.43 2.20
C ILE A 212 5.45 -17.40 1.47
N LYS A 213 5.05 -16.13 1.56
CA LYS A 213 5.58 -15.02 0.77
C LYS A 213 6.18 -13.94 1.67
N PRO A 214 7.38 -14.17 2.25
CA PRO A 214 7.99 -13.23 3.20
C PRO A 214 8.45 -11.90 2.61
N GLY A 215 8.46 -11.78 1.27
CA GLY A 215 8.76 -10.53 0.55
C GLY A 215 7.52 -9.79 0.05
N ASN A 216 6.32 -10.37 0.19
CA ASN A 216 5.07 -9.91 -0.41
C ASN A 216 3.95 -9.99 0.63
N ALA A 217 4.03 -9.17 1.67
CA ALA A 217 3.05 -9.19 2.75
C ALA A 217 2.60 -7.79 3.19
N TYR A 218 1.36 -7.69 3.66
CA TYR A 218 0.95 -6.57 4.51
C TYR A 218 1.44 -6.85 5.93
N ILE A 219 2.29 -5.98 6.44
CA ILE A 219 2.78 -5.99 7.83
C ILE A 219 1.99 -4.93 8.58
N PHE A 220 0.87 -5.36 9.16
CA PHE A 220 0.00 -4.51 9.94
C PHE A 220 0.45 -4.46 11.40
N VAL A 221 0.62 -3.25 11.93
CA VAL A 221 1.01 -3.02 13.33
C VAL A 221 0.03 -2.04 13.97
N VAL A 222 -0.45 -2.36 15.17
CA VAL A 222 -1.13 -1.42 16.08
C VAL A 222 -0.21 -1.22 17.27
N GLY A 223 0.23 0.00 17.55
CA GLY A 223 1.13 0.28 18.67
C GLY A 223 1.45 1.77 18.82
N ASN A 224 2.29 2.14 19.79
CA ASN A 224 2.71 3.54 19.95
C ASN A 224 3.60 3.95 18.77
N GLY A 225 3.03 4.73 17.85
CA GLY A 225 3.71 5.13 16.62
C GLY A 225 4.96 5.96 16.85
N HIS A 226 5.06 6.68 17.97
CA HIS A 226 6.29 7.40 18.33
C HIS A 226 7.47 6.46 18.64
N GLU A 227 7.19 5.25 19.13
CA GLU A 227 8.22 4.29 19.53
C GLU A 227 8.58 3.30 18.41
N VAL A 228 7.63 3.00 17.52
CA VAL A 228 7.76 1.89 16.56
C VAL A 228 7.88 2.32 15.10
N ALA A 229 7.40 3.50 14.71
CA ALA A 229 7.32 3.88 13.30
C ALA A 229 8.68 3.87 12.58
N GLU A 230 9.68 4.53 13.17
CA GLU A 230 11.03 4.62 12.59
C GLU A 230 11.68 3.22 12.45
N LYS A 231 11.53 2.38 13.47
CA LYS A 231 12.09 1.02 13.47
C LYS A 231 11.39 0.08 12.49
N LEU A 232 10.14 0.37 12.14
CA LEU A 232 9.34 -0.40 11.20
C LEU A 232 9.57 -0.02 9.73
N GLN A 233 10.06 1.19 9.48
CA GLN A 233 10.34 1.71 8.14
C GLN A 233 11.19 0.77 7.26
N PRO A 234 12.24 0.08 7.76
CA PRO A 234 13.06 -0.82 6.95
C PRO A 234 12.32 -2.06 6.42
N PHE A 235 11.16 -2.44 6.98
CA PHE A 235 10.38 -3.58 6.49
C PHE A 235 9.43 -3.21 5.35
N SER A 236 9.26 -1.91 5.07
CA SER A 236 8.43 -1.40 3.98
C SER A 236 9.28 -1.24 2.72
N ASN A 237 9.51 -2.35 2.01
CA ASN A 237 10.28 -2.35 0.75
C ASN A 237 9.58 -1.54 -0.37
N ALA A 238 8.31 -1.19 -0.17
CA ALA A 238 7.44 -0.45 -1.07
C ALA A 238 7.54 1.08 -0.98
N GLY A 239 8.33 1.63 -0.04
CA GLY A 239 8.35 3.06 0.28
C GLY A 239 8.09 3.35 1.77
N SER A 240 7.60 4.55 2.09
CA SER A 240 7.35 4.94 3.49
C SER A 240 6.29 4.07 4.19
N LEU A 241 6.32 4.08 5.52
CA LEU A 241 5.25 3.53 6.36
C LEU A 241 3.88 4.12 5.97
N LYS A 242 2.84 3.30 5.87
CA LYS A 242 1.46 3.74 5.69
C LYS A 242 0.77 3.86 7.04
N TYR A 243 -0.10 4.84 7.22
CA TYR A 243 -0.87 5.01 8.46
C TYR A 243 -2.36 4.90 8.19
N ILE A 244 -3.11 4.26 9.09
CA ILE A 244 -4.57 4.14 9.00
C ILE A 244 -5.26 4.58 10.28
N ASP A 245 -6.45 5.17 10.15
CA ASP A 245 -7.33 5.49 11.27
C ASP A 245 -8.14 4.26 11.74
N GLU A 246 -9.02 4.42 12.72
CA GLU A 246 -9.85 3.34 13.27
C GLU A 246 -10.88 2.78 12.29
N ASN A 247 -11.17 3.51 11.21
CA ASN A 247 -12.08 3.12 10.14
C ASN A 247 -11.31 2.45 8.97
N GLY A 248 -9.98 2.38 9.05
CA GLY A 248 -9.12 1.84 8.00
C GLY A 248 -8.81 2.82 6.88
N ASN A 249 -9.14 4.12 7.05
CA ASN A 249 -8.78 5.13 6.07
C ASN A 249 -7.30 5.50 6.22
N PHE A 250 -6.60 5.59 5.08
CA PHE A 250 -5.23 6.05 5.09
C PHE A 250 -5.15 7.54 5.44
N TYR A 251 -4.23 7.91 6.32
CA TYR A 251 -3.92 9.29 6.65
C TYR A 251 -2.40 9.50 6.77
N PHE A 252 -1.99 10.75 6.90
CA PHE A 252 -0.61 11.08 7.25
C PHE A 252 -0.56 11.43 8.72
N PRO A 253 0.26 10.75 9.53
CA PRO A 253 0.43 11.10 10.92
C PRO A 253 1.07 12.48 11.03
N GLU A 254 0.69 13.21 12.07
CA GLU A 254 1.45 14.36 12.51
C GLU A 254 2.75 13.86 13.17
N ASN A 255 3.78 13.51 12.41
CA ASN A 255 5.04 13.05 12.99
C ASN A 255 5.94 14.23 13.35
N THR A 256 6.28 14.32 14.63
CA THR A 256 7.21 15.29 15.24
C THR A 256 6.87 16.76 15.02
N LYS A 257 5.71 17.20 15.55
CA LYS A 257 5.52 18.62 15.85
C LYS A 257 6.62 19.06 16.81
N LYS A 258 7.61 19.80 16.30
CA LYS A 258 8.08 20.94 17.10
C LYS A 258 6.86 21.85 17.27
N GLU A 259 6.65 22.37 18.48
CA GLU A 259 5.57 23.35 18.68
C GLU A 259 5.71 24.45 17.62
N LEU A 260 4.62 24.70 16.90
CA LEU A 260 4.61 25.77 15.92
C LEU A 260 4.90 27.07 16.68
N PRO A 261 5.87 27.88 16.26
CA PRO A 261 6.13 29.15 16.90
C PRO A 261 4.84 29.98 16.98
N THR A 262 4.54 30.54 18.15
CA THR A 262 3.28 31.24 18.38
C THR A 262 3.07 32.34 17.34
N GLY A 263 1.93 32.30 16.64
CA GLY A 263 1.53 33.34 15.69
C GLY A 263 1.90 33.11 14.21
N VAL A 264 2.60 32.03 13.85
CA VAL A 264 2.86 31.69 12.44
C VAL A 264 1.59 31.17 11.77
N LYS A 265 1.21 31.77 10.64
CA LYS A 265 0.08 31.30 9.82
C LYS A 265 0.54 30.72 8.47
N ALA A 266 -0.34 29.96 7.82
CA ALA A 266 -0.06 29.39 6.49
C ALA A 266 0.27 30.51 5.48
N GLU A 267 -0.45 31.63 5.53
CA GLU A 267 -0.23 32.77 4.63
C GLU A 267 1.18 33.37 4.77
N ASP A 268 1.74 33.38 5.99
CA ASP A 268 3.09 33.89 6.24
C ASP A 268 4.14 32.97 5.62
N VAL A 269 3.96 31.65 5.74
CA VAL A 269 4.86 30.65 5.15
C VAL A 269 4.84 30.74 3.63
N LEU A 270 3.65 30.81 3.04
CA LEU A 270 3.48 30.91 1.59
C LEU A 270 4.03 32.22 1.04
N LYS A 271 3.83 33.34 1.75
CA LYS A 271 4.43 34.62 1.38
C LYS A 271 5.95 34.54 1.38
N ARG A 272 6.55 33.93 2.41
CA ARG A 272 8.01 33.73 2.48
C ARG A 272 8.52 32.87 1.32
N TYR A 273 7.80 31.83 0.94
CA TYR A 273 8.14 31.03 -0.24
C TYR A 273 8.09 31.87 -1.52
N VAL A 274 6.98 32.56 -1.76
CA VAL A 274 6.80 33.44 -2.93
C VAL A 274 7.91 34.48 -3.01
N ASP A 275 8.28 35.11 -1.90
CA ASP A 275 9.37 36.07 -1.83
C ASP A 275 10.73 35.40 -2.14
N ALA A 276 10.99 34.20 -1.61
CA ALA A 276 12.22 33.44 -1.85
C ALA A 276 12.37 32.98 -3.31
N VAL A 277 11.26 32.70 -4.01
CA VAL A 277 11.29 32.25 -5.41
C VAL A 277 11.31 33.38 -6.46
N GLY A 278 11.33 34.64 -6.03
CA GLY A 278 11.45 35.80 -6.94
C GLY A 278 10.38 36.87 -6.73
N GLY A 279 9.38 36.60 -5.90
CA GLY A 279 8.33 37.54 -5.51
C GLY A 279 7.18 37.64 -6.52
N ALA A 280 5.98 37.92 -6.00
CA ALA A 280 4.75 38.00 -6.78
C ALA A 280 4.83 38.99 -7.97
N LYS A 281 5.57 40.09 -7.82
CA LYS A 281 5.72 41.11 -8.87
C LYS A 281 6.49 40.59 -10.08
N THR A 282 7.51 39.77 -9.85
CA THR A 282 8.36 39.22 -10.92
C THR A 282 7.57 38.18 -11.71
N TYR A 283 6.93 37.22 -11.01
CA TYR A 283 6.08 36.22 -11.66
C TYR A 283 4.90 36.82 -12.42
N LYS A 284 4.25 37.86 -11.89
CA LYS A 284 3.15 38.52 -12.62
C LYS A 284 3.60 39.26 -13.89
N LYS A 285 4.85 39.69 -13.98
CA LYS A 285 5.43 40.32 -15.18
C LYS A 285 5.93 39.29 -16.20
N MET A 286 6.22 38.08 -15.74
CA MET A 286 6.65 36.98 -16.60
C MET A 286 5.51 36.60 -17.55
N LYS A 287 5.83 36.54 -18.84
CA LYS A 287 4.93 36.09 -19.90
C LYS A 287 5.02 34.58 -20.06
N THR A 288 6.24 34.06 -20.15
CA THR A 288 6.53 32.65 -20.42
C THR A 288 7.68 32.16 -19.53
N LEU A 289 7.66 30.87 -19.21
CA LEU A 289 8.75 30.14 -18.58
C LEU A 289 8.90 28.81 -19.29
N SER A 290 10.07 28.53 -19.86
CA SER A 290 10.43 27.21 -20.37
C SER A 290 11.46 26.58 -19.45
N MET A 291 11.29 25.31 -19.11
CA MET A 291 12.22 24.52 -18.33
C MET A 291 12.52 23.23 -19.07
N GLU A 292 13.78 23.00 -19.40
CA GLU A 292 14.26 21.75 -19.98
C GLU A 292 14.85 20.89 -18.86
N LEU A 293 14.35 19.66 -18.73
CA LEU A 293 14.74 18.70 -17.71
C LEU A 293 15.25 17.42 -18.37
N SER A 294 16.27 16.81 -17.77
CA SER A 294 16.64 15.42 -18.03
C SER A 294 15.99 14.54 -16.98
N MET A 295 15.09 13.66 -17.40
CA MET A 295 14.41 12.67 -16.56
C MET A 295 15.10 11.32 -16.68
N ASN A 296 15.47 10.72 -15.56
CA ASN A 296 15.97 9.34 -15.49
C ASN A 296 14.94 8.46 -14.81
N PHE A 297 14.45 7.45 -15.55
CA PHE A 297 13.48 6.48 -15.08
C PHE A 297 13.95 5.07 -15.45
N SER A 298 14.12 4.21 -14.44
CA SER A 298 14.58 2.81 -14.61
C SER A 298 15.86 2.68 -15.46
N GLY A 299 16.79 3.64 -15.33
CA GLY A 299 18.05 3.67 -16.07
C GLY A 299 17.96 4.26 -17.48
N MET A 300 16.75 4.53 -17.99
CA MET A 300 16.53 5.21 -19.27
C MET A 300 16.46 6.73 -19.05
N LYS A 301 17.02 7.50 -19.99
CA LYS A 301 17.00 8.96 -19.96
C LYS A 301 16.01 9.50 -20.99
N PHE A 302 15.17 10.43 -20.56
CA PHE A 302 14.20 11.16 -21.38
C PHE A 302 14.45 12.67 -21.24
N GLY A 303 14.19 13.41 -22.31
CA GLY A 303 14.08 14.87 -22.24
C GLY A 303 12.64 15.25 -21.86
N VAL A 304 12.50 16.26 -21.01
CA VAL A 304 11.18 16.83 -20.67
C VAL A 304 11.29 18.34 -20.79
N THR A 305 10.42 18.97 -21.58
CA THR A 305 10.33 20.43 -21.67
C THR A 305 8.98 20.88 -21.15
N ASN A 306 8.98 21.61 -20.04
CA ASN A 306 7.79 22.23 -19.46
C ASN A 306 7.72 23.70 -19.88
N ILE A 307 6.59 24.11 -20.42
CA ILE A 307 6.36 25.47 -20.91
C ILE A 307 5.13 26.02 -20.20
N TYR A 308 5.31 27.12 -19.48
CA TYR A 308 4.25 27.85 -18.79
C TYR A 308 4.02 29.17 -19.51
N GLN A 309 2.75 29.52 -19.75
CA GLN A 309 2.35 30.83 -20.21
C GLN A 309 1.39 31.44 -19.18
N ASN A 310 1.81 32.55 -18.60
CA ASN A 310 1.13 33.13 -17.44
C ASN A 310 -0.23 33.72 -17.84
N GLU A 311 -0.33 34.31 -19.04
CA GLU A 311 -1.59 34.77 -19.60
C GLU A 311 -2.51 33.58 -19.90
N GLY A 312 -3.62 33.50 -19.17
CA GLY A 312 -4.60 32.42 -19.30
C GLY A 312 -4.18 31.11 -18.63
N LEU A 313 -3.12 31.10 -17.83
CA LEU A 313 -2.60 29.91 -17.11
C LEU A 313 -2.50 28.69 -18.03
N LYS A 314 -1.72 28.81 -19.12
CA LYS A 314 -1.52 27.73 -20.08
C LYS A 314 -0.25 26.97 -19.77
N PHE A 315 -0.27 25.68 -20.09
CA PHE A 315 0.84 24.77 -19.80
C PHE A 315 1.01 23.73 -20.87
N ALA A 316 2.25 23.43 -21.23
CA ALA A 316 2.58 22.29 -22.06
C ALA A 316 3.75 21.53 -21.46
N THR A 317 3.72 20.20 -21.61
CA THR A 317 4.87 19.35 -21.34
C THR A 317 5.16 18.49 -22.56
N ILE A 318 6.42 18.46 -22.96
CA ILE A 318 6.91 17.73 -24.13
C ILE A 318 7.90 16.69 -23.63
N VAL A 319 7.63 15.41 -23.86
CA VAL A 319 8.51 14.31 -23.49
C VAL A 319 9.21 13.78 -24.73
N THR A 320 10.54 13.69 -24.69
CA THR A 320 11.37 13.21 -25.81
C THR A 320 12.27 12.05 -25.41
N ASN A 321 12.63 11.23 -26.40
CA ASN A 321 13.74 10.28 -26.31
C ASN A 321 14.73 10.60 -27.43
N GLY A 322 15.83 11.26 -27.08
CA GLY A 322 16.72 11.86 -28.08
C GLY A 322 16.01 12.97 -28.85
N SER A 323 16.00 12.87 -30.18
CA SER A 323 15.31 13.82 -31.07
C SER A 323 13.81 13.54 -31.23
N ASP A 324 13.34 12.37 -30.79
CA ASP A 324 11.98 11.93 -31.06
C ASP A 324 11.03 12.41 -29.97
N VAL A 325 9.96 13.11 -30.37
CA VAL A 325 8.88 13.51 -29.47
C VAL A 325 7.96 12.32 -29.24
N LEU A 326 7.91 11.84 -27.99
CA LEU A 326 7.06 10.73 -27.58
C LEU A 326 5.64 11.21 -27.28
N GLU A 327 5.53 12.33 -26.58
CA GLU A 327 4.25 12.85 -26.09
C GLU A 327 4.33 14.37 -25.93
N THR A 328 3.26 15.08 -26.27
CA THR A 328 3.04 16.49 -25.93
C THR A 328 1.69 16.59 -25.24
N LYS A 329 1.66 17.01 -23.98
CA LYS A 329 0.42 17.35 -23.27
C LYS A 329 0.28 18.85 -23.22
N VAL A 330 -0.92 19.36 -23.48
CA VAL A 330 -1.18 20.80 -23.51
C VAL A 330 -2.45 21.09 -22.73
N TYR A 331 -2.45 22.18 -21.98
CA TYR A 331 -3.62 22.85 -21.41
C TYR A 331 -3.61 24.31 -21.85
N ASN A 332 -4.67 24.74 -22.52
CA ASN A 332 -4.73 26.07 -23.12
C ASN A 332 -5.46 27.12 -22.27
N GLY A 333 -5.76 26.81 -21.01
CA GLY A 333 -6.58 27.63 -20.11
C GLY A 333 -8.03 27.17 -20.00
N GLU A 334 -8.51 26.34 -20.94
CA GLU A 334 -9.89 25.83 -20.93
C GLU A 334 -9.94 24.31 -21.08
N LYS A 335 -9.24 23.78 -22.08
CA LYS A 335 -9.18 22.35 -22.42
C LYS A 335 -7.75 21.84 -22.32
N ALA A 336 -7.63 20.53 -22.12
CA ALA A 336 -6.37 19.83 -22.25
C ALA A 336 -6.45 18.71 -23.28
N TRP A 337 -5.33 18.41 -23.93
CA TRP A 337 -5.19 17.31 -24.88
C TRP A 337 -3.79 16.73 -24.82
N VAL A 338 -3.66 15.50 -25.30
CA VAL A 338 -2.39 14.82 -25.53
C VAL A 338 -2.20 14.58 -27.02
N LYS A 339 -1.01 14.84 -27.51
CA LYS A 339 -0.54 14.48 -28.85
C LYS A 339 0.55 13.43 -28.72
N SER A 340 0.36 12.30 -29.39
CA SER A 340 1.32 11.20 -29.45
C SER A 340 1.39 10.66 -30.90
N PRO A 341 2.29 9.71 -31.21
CA PRO A 341 2.27 9.01 -32.50
C PRO A 341 0.92 8.33 -32.83
N ALA A 342 0.09 8.03 -31.82
CA ALA A 342 -1.25 7.48 -31.99
C ALA A 342 -2.33 8.53 -32.37
N GLY A 343 -1.97 9.81 -32.43
CA GLY A 343 -2.87 10.92 -32.75
C GLY A 343 -3.07 11.89 -31.58
N ILE A 344 -4.07 12.76 -31.73
CA ILE A 344 -4.47 13.75 -30.72
C ILE A 344 -5.71 13.23 -29.98
N GLN A 345 -5.69 13.31 -28.65
CA GLN A 345 -6.81 12.92 -27.79
C GLN A 345 -7.09 14.00 -26.75
N ASP A 346 -8.36 14.39 -26.62
CA ASP A 346 -8.81 15.33 -25.60
C ASP A 346 -8.77 14.66 -24.21
N MET A 347 -8.22 15.38 -23.23
CA MET A 347 -8.22 14.94 -21.84
C MET A 347 -9.56 15.24 -21.17
N GLN A 348 -10.05 14.28 -20.40
CA GLN A 348 -11.27 14.43 -19.61
C GLN A 348 -10.93 14.78 -18.17
N ARG A 349 -11.96 14.98 -17.33
CA ARG A 349 -11.75 15.04 -15.88
C ARG A 349 -11.47 13.60 -15.37
N PRO A 350 -10.56 13.40 -14.40
CA PRO A 350 -9.87 14.42 -13.60
C PRO A 350 -8.56 14.99 -14.19
N GLU A 351 -8.06 14.47 -15.31
CA GLU A 351 -6.75 14.82 -15.88
C GLU A 351 -6.65 16.31 -16.25
N THR A 352 -7.69 16.88 -16.86
CA THR A 352 -7.73 18.31 -17.20
C THR A 352 -7.65 19.20 -15.97
N GLN A 353 -8.18 18.77 -14.82
CA GLN A 353 -8.06 19.52 -13.57
C GLN A 353 -6.62 19.49 -13.02
N ARG A 354 -5.93 18.35 -13.18
CA ARG A 354 -4.50 18.25 -12.82
C ARG A 354 -3.63 19.15 -13.70
N MET A 355 -3.90 19.18 -15.01
CA MET A 355 -3.20 20.06 -15.93
C MET A 355 -3.43 21.55 -15.59
N LYS A 356 -4.65 21.91 -15.17
CA LYS A 356 -4.96 23.27 -14.70
C LYS A 356 -4.18 23.63 -13.42
N LEU A 357 -4.05 22.70 -12.47
CA LEU A 357 -3.25 22.93 -11.26
C LEU A 357 -1.76 23.11 -11.62
N GLN A 358 -1.25 22.27 -12.52
CA GLN A 358 0.14 22.33 -12.99
C GLN A 358 0.46 23.60 -13.77
N SER A 359 -0.53 24.26 -14.39
CA SER A 359 -0.25 25.45 -15.21
C SER A 359 0.14 26.68 -14.42
N ALA A 360 -0.15 26.69 -13.12
CA ALA A 360 0.39 27.66 -12.19
C ALA A 360 1.75 27.18 -11.66
N TYR A 361 2.84 27.61 -12.28
CA TYR A 361 4.21 27.26 -11.85
C TYR A 361 4.45 27.54 -10.35
N ILE A 362 4.01 28.71 -9.88
CA ILE A 362 3.92 29.04 -8.45
C ILE A 362 2.45 29.01 -8.06
N THR A 363 1.95 27.83 -7.72
CA THR A 363 0.56 27.59 -7.34
C THR A 363 0.10 28.48 -6.18
N GLU A 364 1.01 28.84 -5.29
CA GLU A 364 0.82 29.68 -4.11
C GLU A 364 0.38 31.12 -4.45
N LEU A 365 0.63 31.58 -5.68
CA LEU A 365 0.13 32.86 -6.18
C LEU A 365 -1.32 32.82 -6.67
N TYR A 366 -1.87 31.62 -6.88
CA TYR A 366 -3.14 31.38 -7.57
C TYR A 366 -4.12 30.55 -6.74
N LEU A 367 -3.92 30.44 -5.42
CA LEU A 367 -4.74 29.59 -4.54
C LEU A 367 -6.24 29.90 -4.65
N THR A 368 -6.61 31.19 -4.62
CA THR A 368 -8.02 31.62 -4.77
C THR A 368 -8.56 31.31 -6.16
N ASP A 369 -7.79 31.58 -7.23
CA ASP A 369 -8.20 31.34 -8.62
C ASP A 369 -8.36 29.84 -8.94
N LEU A 370 -7.64 28.99 -8.20
CA LEU A 370 -7.65 27.53 -8.32
C LEU A 370 -8.55 26.86 -7.28
N ASN A 371 -9.21 27.62 -6.40
CA ASN A 371 -10.06 27.13 -5.31
C ASN A 371 -9.34 26.12 -4.39
N ILE A 372 -8.10 26.46 -4.02
CA ILE A 372 -7.25 25.69 -3.11
C ILE A 372 -7.28 26.36 -1.73
N SER A 373 -7.51 25.58 -0.68
CA SER A 373 -7.36 26.04 0.70
C SER A 373 -6.10 25.47 1.34
N THR A 374 -5.51 26.22 2.26
CA THR A 374 -4.27 25.84 2.94
C THR A 374 -4.40 25.92 4.45
N GLU A 375 -3.84 24.95 5.15
CA GLU A 375 -3.82 24.88 6.62
C GLU A 375 -2.39 24.61 7.08
N ILE A 376 -1.92 25.33 8.10
CA ILE A 376 -0.63 25.03 8.71
C ILE A 376 -0.79 23.85 9.67
N VAL A 377 -0.02 22.79 9.42
CA VAL A 377 -0.09 21.54 10.18
C VAL A 377 0.89 21.57 11.33
N GLY A 378 2.12 22.05 11.07
CA GLY A 378 3.15 22.11 12.11
C GLY A 378 4.55 22.42 11.56
N LEU A 379 5.54 22.25 12.43
CA LEU A 379 6.96 22.33 12.12
C LEU A 379 7.59 20.94 12.27
N GLU A 380 8.22 20.43 11.21
CA GLU A 380 8.86 19.11 11.16
C GLU A 380 10.34 19.25 10.75
N THR A 381 11.20 18.36 11.23
CA THR A 381 12.61 18.31 10.78
C THR A 381 12.74 17.32 9.62
N VAL A 382 13.16 17.80 8.45
CA VAL A 382 13.40 17.01 7.23
C VAL A 382 14.86 17.17 6.84
N ASN A 383 15.61 16.06 6.74
CA ASN A 383 17.05 16.06 6.39
C ASN A 383 17.89 17.00 7.28
N GLY A 384 17.58 17.05 8.58
CA GLY A 384 18.29 17.90 9.56
C GLY A 384 17.92 19.39 9.49
N GLN A 385 16.94 19.78 8.67
CA GLN A 385 16.46 21.15 8.55
C GLN A 385 14.99 21.26 8.90
N ASP A 386 14.63 22.31 9.63
CA ASP A 386 13.24 22.54 10.01
C ASP A 386 12.41 23.03 8.81
N HIS A 387 11.20 22.50 8.67
CA HIS A 387 10.25 22.80 7.61
C HIS A 387 8.85 23.02 8.19
N TYR A 388 8.18 24.08 7.76
CA TYR A 388 6.75 24.26 7.98
C TYR A 388 5.98 23.33 7.05
N LYS A 389 5.12 22.49 7.61
CA LYS A 389 4.23 21.61 6.89
C LYS A 389 2.87 22.27 6.73
N LEU A 390 2.43 22.42 5.48
CA LEU A 390 1.13 22.95 5.13
C LEU A 390 0.32 21.88 4.41
N LYS A 391 -0.95 21.73 4.77
CA LYS A 391 -1.93 20.93 4.03
C LYS A 391 -2.55 21.79 2.95
N PHE A 392 -2.53 21.32 1.71
CA PHE A 392 -3.23 21.93 0.58
C PHE A 392 -4.43 21.05 0.25
N SER A 393 -5.64 21.62 0.24
CA SER A 393 -6.86 20.90 -0.12
C SER A 393 -7.36 21.41 -1.47
N TYR A 394 -7.55 20.49 -2.41
CA TYR A 394 -7.91 20.78 -3.79
C TYR A 394 -9.43 20.62 -4.03
N PRO A 395 -9.99 21.20 -5.11
CA PRO A 395 -11.45 21.17 -5.34
C PRO A 395 -12.05 19.78 -5.58
N ASN A 396 -11.22 18.77 -5.84
CA ASN A 396 -11.62 17.39 -6.11
C ASN A 396 -11.49 16.47 -4.88
N GLU A 397 -11.51 17.05 -3.67
CA GLU A 397 -11.35 16.34 -2.38
C GLU A 397 -9.98 15.67 -2.17
N ASP A 398 -9.07 15.77 -3.13
CA ASP A 398 -7.66 15.44 -2.95
C ASP A 398 -6.97 16.46 -2.04
N TYR A 399 -5.85 16.05 -1.45
CA TYR A 399 -4.98 16.94 -0.69
C TYR A 399 -3.50 16.57 -0.88
N SER A 400 -2.62 17.51 -0.57
CA SER A 400 -1.18 17.28 -0.45
C SER A 400 -0.64 17.92 0.83
N TYR A 401 0.53 17.47 1.26
CA TYR A 401 1.34 18.15 2.26
C TYR A 401 2.57 18.73 1.61
N GLU A 402 2.77 20.02 1.79
CA GLU A 402 3.92 20.75 1.28
C GLU A 402 4.79 21.23 2.43
N TYR A 403 6.10 21.08 2.25
CA TYR A 403 7.08 21.32 3.30
C TYR A 403 8.00 22.46 2.87
N TYR A 404 7.98 23.54 3.64
CA TYR A 404 8.70 24.77 3.35
C TYR A 404 9.80 24.99 4.38
N ASN A 405 11.03 25.08 3.94
CA ASN A 405 12.19 25.22 4.81
C ASN A 405 12.06 26.48 5.69
N ALA A 406 12.13 26.31 7.00
CA ALA A 406 11.91 27.37 7.98
C ALA A 406 13.03 28.43 7.95
N GLY A 407 14.22 28.11 7.44
CA GLY A 407 15.33 29.04 7.24
C GLY A 407 15.24 29.77 5.91
N THR A 408 15.17 29.04 4.80
CA THR A 408 15.27 29.61 3.45
C THR A 408 13.93 30.03 2.85
N GLY A 409 12.81 29.50 3.35
CA GLY A 409 11.46 29.67 2.78
C GLY A 409 11.21 28.80 1.55
N LEU A 410 12.22 28.13 0.99
CA LEU A 410 12.09 27.30 -0.21
C LEU A 410 11.34 25.99 0.07
N LYS A 411 10.59 25.50 -0.92
CA LYS A 411 9.90 24.22 -0.84
C LYS A 411 10.95 23.09 -0.84
N GLY A 412 10.87 22.20 0.16
CA GLY A 412 11.78 21.07 0.30
C GLY A 412 11.18 19.76 -0.22
N LYS A 413 9.91 19.50 0.08
CA LYS A 413 9.19 18.34 -0.45
C LYS A 413 7.68 18.56 -0.55
N THR A 414 7.03 17.74 -1.35
CA THR A 414 5.58 17.59 -1.45
C THR A 414 5.21 16.12 -1.32
N GLU A 415 4.18 15.81 -0.55
CA GLU A 415 3.63 14.47 -0.37
C GLU A 415 2.16 14.48 -0.81
N TYR A 416 1.76 13.53 -1.66
CA TYR A 416 0.37 13.41 -2.10
C TYR A 416 0.02 11.98 -2.47
N PHE A 417 -1.28 11.66 -2.46
CA PHE A 417 -1.78 10.37 -2.95
C PHE A 417 -2.22 10.49 -4.41
N SER A 418 -1.81 9.52 -5.23
CA SER A 418 -2.31 9.40 -6.61
C SER A 418 -2.18 7.96 -7.08
N GLY A 419 -3.23 7.45 -7.74
CA GLY A 419 -3.23 6.08 -8.29
C GLY A 419 -3.09 4.99 -7.22
N GLY A 420 -3.66 5.20 -6.03
CA GLY A 420 -3.60 4.24 -4.92
C GLY A 420 -2.24 4.13 -4.23
N ALA A 421 -1.29 5.00 -4.57
CA ALA A 421 0.03 5.05 -3.96
C ALA A 421 0.37 6.44 -3.45
N MET A 422 1.27 6.48 -2.47
CA MET A 422 1.86 7.71 -1.98
C MET A 422 3.00 8.13 -2.91
N HIS A 423 3.04 9.42 -3.22
CA HIS A 423 4.09 10.07 -3.99
C HIS A 423 4.80 11.07 -3.08
N VAL A 424 6.13 11.03 -3.09
CA VAL A 424 6.97 12.07 -2.48
C VAL A 424 7.76 12.74 -3.58
N VAL A 425 7.70 14.06 -3.66
CA VAL A 425 8.54 14.85 -4.57
C VAL A 425 9.46 15.71 -3.73
N GLU A 426 10.76 15.53 -3.88
CA GLU A 426 11.79 16.31 -3.19
C GLU A 426 12.39 17.33 -4.15
N TYR A 427 12.63 18.54 -3.65
CA TYR A 427 13.19 19.66 -4.39
C TYR A 427 14.52 20.09 -3.76
N ALA A 428 15.57 20.17 -4.58
CA ALA A 428 16.90 20.51 -4.09
C ALA A 428 17.69 21.34 -5.10
N ASN A 429 18.83 21.87 -4.62
CA ASN A 429 19.81 22.61 -5.42
C ASN A 429 19.19 23.82 -6.15
N TYR A 430 18.51 24.68 -5.41
CA TYR A 430 17.88 25.86 -5.99
C TYR A 430 18.90 26.82 -6.64
N LYS A 431 18.55 27.37 -7.80
CA LYS A 431 19.31 28.41 -8.51
C LYS A 431 18.40 29.54 -8.94
N GLU A 432 18.97 30.72 -9.17
CA GLU A 432 18.28 31.90 -9.67
C GLU A 432 18.64 32.16 -11.13
N LYS A 433 17.63 32.55 -11.92
CA LYS A 433 17.79 33.07 -13.28
C LYS A 433 16.69 34.10 -13.58
N ASP A 434 17.08 35.26 -14.09
CA ASP A 434 16.18 36.34 -14.50
C ASP A 434 15.14 36.75 -13.42
N GLY A 435 15.56 36.72 -12.16
CA GLY A 435 14.75 37.05 -10.99
C GLY A 435 13.86 35.93 -10.49
N ILE A 436 13.98 34.72 -11.05
CA ILE A 436 13.19 33.53 -10.70
C ILE A 436 14.11 32.48 -10.07
N THR A 437 13.77 32.01 -8.87
CA THR A 437 14.49 30.91 -8.20
C THR A 437 13.75 29.60 -8.38
N TYR A 438 14.45 28.56 -8.83
CA TYR A 438 13.88 27.25 -9.16
C TYR A 438 14.79 26.10 -8.69
N PRO A 439 14.25 24.91 -8.35
CA PRO A 439 15.06 23.75 -8.00
C PRO A 439 15.74 23.19 -9.24
N THR A 440 17.04 22.87 -9.17
CA THR A 440 17.71 22.16 -10.28
C THR A 440 17.63 20.65 -10.17
N THR A 441 17.25 20.12 -9.01
CA THR A 441 17.09 18.68 -8.77
C THR A 441 15.70 18.41 -8.23
N ILE A 442 14.98 17.49 -8.87
CA ILE A 442 13.64 17.07 -8.48
C ILE A 442 13.63 15.54 -8.46
N ASN A 443 13.41 14.96 -7.28
CA ASN A 443 13.35 13.51 -7.12
C ASN A 443 11.92 13.12 -6.77
N GLN A 444 11.30 12.27 -7.59
CA GLN A 444 9.97 11.75 -7.32
C GLN A 444 10.06 10.28 -6.95
N LEU A 445 9.44 9.93 -5.82
CA LEU A 445 9.38 8.59 -5.27
C LEU A 445 7.91 8.14 -5.28
N ALA A 446 7.63 7.04 -5.95
CA ALA A 446 6.29 6.44 -6.01
C ALA A 446 6.39 4.92 -6.00
N GLN A 447 5.86 4.27 -4.95
CA GLN A 447 6.05 2.84 -4.71
C GLN A 447 7.54 2.44 -4.76
N GLU A 448 7.92 1.50 -5.63
CA GLU A 448 9.31 1.05 -5.84
C GLU A 448 10.10 1.88 -6.86
N HIS A 449 9.47 2.86 -7.50
CA HIS A 449 10.10 3.61 -8.58
C HIS A 449 10.60 4.97 -8.10
N SER A 450 11.86 5.27 -8.40
CA SER A 450 12.44 6.61 -8.28
C SER A 450 12.59 7.24 -9.67
N ILE A 451 12.06 8.44 -9.85
CA ILE A 451 12.28 9.28 -11.02
C ILE A 451 13.17 10.44 -10.59
N ASN A 452 14.36 10.53 -11.18
CA ASN A 452 15.27 11.63 -10.90
C ASN A 452 15.25 12.61 -12.07
N MET A 453 14.96 13.87 -11.82
CA MET A 453 14.91 14.93 -12.81
C MET A 453 15.95 16.00 -12.48
N THR A 454 16.70 16.41 -13.50
CA THR A 454 17.67 17.52 -13.41
C THR A 454 17.29 18.61 -14.39
N VAL A 455 17.13 19.84 -13.91
CA VAL A 455 16.88 21.00 -14.78
C VAL A 455 18.18 21.38 -15.49
N MET A 456 18.15 21.31 -16.81
CA MET A 456 19.28 21.57 -17.71
C MET A 456 19.31 23.03 -18.15
N ASN A 457 18.15 23.58 -18.49
CA ASN A 457 18.02 24.96 -18.95
C ASN A 457 16.68 25.54 -18.47
N VAL A 458 16.68 26.86 -18.27
CA VAL A 458 15.48 27.65 -17.95
C VAL A 458 15.49 28.89 -18.82
N GLU A 459 14.37 29.25 -19.40
CA GLU A 459 14.23 30.46 -20.21
C GLU A 459 13.01 31.25 -19.74
N VAL A 460 13.24 32.50 -19.34
CA VAL A 460 12.20 33.42 -18.85
C VAL A 460 11.88 34.41 -19.95
N ASN A 461 10.60 34.57 -20.28
CA ASN A 461 10.11 35.42 -21.39
C ASN A 461 10.64 35.04 -22.78
N GLY A 462 11.02 33.77 -22.96
CA GLY A 462 11.38 33.20 -24.26
C GLY A 462 10.21 33.14 -25.23
N GLU A 463 10.53 33.00 -26.53
CA GLU A 463 9.53 32.81 -27.58
C GLU A 463 8.87 31.43 -27.44
N VAL A 464 7.54 31.39 -27.52
CA VAL A 464 6.76 30.15 -27.51
C VAL A 464 5.93 30.12 -28.78
N ASP A 465 5.93 28.98 -29.48
CA ASP A 465 5.10 28.78 -30.65
C ASP A 465 3.61 28.98 -30.30
N ALA A 466 3.01 30.03 -30.87
CA ALA A 466 1.60 30.34 -30.66
C ALA A 466 0.65 29.22 -31.15
N GLY A 467 1.13 28.35 -32.04
CA GLY A 467 0.43 27.15 -32.49
C GLY A 467 0.32 26.06 -31.41
N LEU A 468 1.22 26.03 -30.43
CA LEU A 468 1.26 25.00 -29.39
C LEU A 468 -0.05 24.94 -28.57
N PHE A 469 -0.64 26.10 -28.28
CA PHE A 469 -1.85 26.23 -27.47
C PHE A 469 -3.15 26.34 -28.28
N ARG A 470 -3.09 26.14 -29.61
CA ARG A 470 -4.27 26.09 -30.47
C ARG A 470 -4.63 24.62 -30.70
N GLN A 471 -5.85 24.24 -30.36
CA GLN A 471 -6.38 22.91 -30.70
C GLN A 471 -6.43 22.82 -32.23
N GLN A 472 -5.67 21.89 -32.82
CA GLN A 472 -5.64 21.65 -34.27
C GLN A 472 -6.79 20.75 -34.71
#